data_AF-A0A382Q0Z9-F1
#
_entry.id   AF-A0A382Q0Z9-F1
#
_cell.length_a   1.000
_cell.length_b   1.000
_cell.length_c   1.000
_cell.angle_alpha   90.00
_cell.angle_beta   90.00
_cell.angle_gamma   90.00
#
_symmetry.space_group_name_H-M   'P 1'
#
loop_
_entity.id
_entity.type
_entity.pdbx_description
1 polymer ?
#
loop_
_entity_poly.entity_id
_entity_poly.type
_entity_poly.pdbx_seq_one_letter_code
_entity_poly.pdbx_strand_id
1 'polypeptide(L)' 'GVESCVFRCKKLEDALSSNFSPSVIDNVNFSSKGFNTDIHASAEYRAHIIKVMAKKAVSSC' A
#
# COMPACT_ATOMS: atom_id res chain seq x y z
N GLY A 1 1.22 1.17 12.75
CA GLY A 1 1.70 1.29 11.36
C GLY A 1 1.87 -0.08 10.75
N VAL A 2 1.99 -0.18 9.42
CA VAL A 2 2.33 -1.44 8.73
C VAL A 2 3.69 -2.00 9.16
N GLU A 3 4.59 -1.14 9.61
CA GLU A 3 5.88 -1.47 10.20
C GLU A 3 6.09 -0.60 11.47
N SER A 4 7.17 -0.88 12.19
CA SER A 4 7.61 -0.10 13.37
C SER A 4 7.94 1.37 13.02
N CYS A 5 8.07 1.70 11.73
CA CYS A 5 8.32 3.04 11.22
C CYS A 5 7.40 3.36 10.03
N VAL A 6 7.59 4.52 9.41
CA VAL A 6 6.84 4.96 8.22
C VAL A 6 7.21 4.08 7.02
N PHE A 7 6.23 3.35 6.50
CA PHE A 7 6.40 2.54 5.29
C PHE A 7 6.42 3.40 4.04
N ARG A 8 7.55 3.36 3.33
CA ARG A 8 7.72 4.01 2.04
C ARG A 8 7.81 2.96 0.93
N CYS A 9 6.81 2.92 0.06
CA CYS A 9 6.79 2.01 -1.09
C CYS A 9 7.28 2.70 -2.38
N LYS A 10 8.57 2.57 -2.68
CA LYS A 10 9.17 3.13 -3.91
C LYS A 10 8.51 2.63 -5.19
N LYS A 11 8.07 1.37 -5.23
CA LYS A 11 7.36 0.81 -6.41
C LYS A 11 6.05 1.54 -6.69
N LEU A 12 5.29 1.89 -5.65
CA LEU A 12 4.05 2.62 -5.80
C LEU A 12 4.31 4.07 -6.24
N GLU A 13 5.34 4.72 -5.68
CA GLU A 13 5.76 6.06 -6.11
C GLU A 13 6.17 6.10 -7.58
N ASP A 14 6.99 5.16 -8.03
CA ASP A 14 7.46 5.09 -9.43
C ASP A 14 6.29 4.87 -10.41
N ALA A 15 5.39 3.95 -10.06
CA ALA A 15 4.21 3.66 -10.87
C ALA A 15 3.25 4.85 -10.96
N LEU A 16 3.02 5.55 -9.84
CA LEU A 16 2.19 6.77 -9.79
C LEU A 16 2.85 7.97 -10.47
N SER A 17 4.18 8.06 -10.44
CA SER A 17 4.93 9.10 -11.12
C SER A 17 4.83 8.98 -12.65
N SER A 18 4.70 7.75 -13.17
CA SER A 18 4.47 7.52 -14.59
C SER A 18 3.00 7.72 -14.98
N ASN A 19 2.08 7.16 -14.18
CA ASN A 19 0.65 7.25 -14.42
C ASN A 19 -0.10 7.41 -13.10
N PHE A 20 -0.61 8.61 -12.84
CA PHE A 20 -1.41 8.90 -11.65
C PHE A 20 -2.85 8.41 -11.85
N SER A 21 -3.07 7.10 -11.73
CA SER A 21 -4.38 6.48 -11.90
C SER A 21 -4.61 5.36 -10.89
N PRO A 22 -5.83 5.19 -10.37
CA PRO A 22 -6.14 4.18 -9.37
C PRO A 22 -5.94 2.74 -9.88
N SER A 23 -5.96 2.54 -11.20
CA SER A 23 -5.69 1.26 -11.84
C SER A 23 -4.24 0.81 -11.72
N VAL A 24 -3.29 1.75 -11.65
CA VAL A 24 -1.86 1.47 -11.55
C VAL A 24 -1.53 0.84 -10.19
N ILE A 25 -2.21 1.29 -9.14
CA ILE A 25 -2.13 0.74 -7.79
C ILE A 25 -2.61 -0.71 -7.75
N ASP A 26 -3.53 -1.11 -8.64
CA ASP A 26 -4.01 -2.48 -8.69
C ASP A 26 -2.91 -3.47 -9.13
N ASN A 27 -2.02 -3.00 -10.01
CA ASN A 27 -0.87 -3.74 -10.51
C ASN A 27 0.29 -3.84 -9.49
N VAL A 28 0.29 -2.99 -8.44
CA VAL A 28 1.32 -3.03 -7.40
C VAL A 28 0.97 -4.09 -6.36
N ASN A 29 1.74 -5.18 -6.35
CA ASN A 29 1.60 -6.22 -5.34
C ASN A 29 2.40 -5.88 -4.07
N PHE A 30 1.73 -5.82 -2.92
CA PHE A 30 2.34 -5.64 -1.61
C PHE A 30 2.59 -7.00 -0.97
N SER A 31 3.86 -7.34 -0.75
CA SER A 31 4.18 -8.53 0.03
C SER A 31 3.94 -8.22 1.50
N SER A 32 3.18 -9.09 2.19
CA SER A 32 2.98 -9.04 3.64
C SER A 32 4.24 -9.39 4.46
N LYS A 33 5.35 -9.70 3.78
CA LYS A 33 6.60 -10.13 4.37
C LYS A 33 7.29 -8.96 5.07
N GLY A 34 7.31 -9.00 6.40
CA GLY A 34 7.90 -7.95 7.25
C GLY A 34 6.88 -6.95 7.81
N PHE A 35 5.58 -7.14 7.58
CA PHE A 35 4.55 -6.32 8.20
C PHE A 35 4.20 -6.79 9.61
N ASN A 36 3.83 -5.82 10.45
CA ASN A 36 3.42 -6.10 11.83
C ASN A 36 2.13 -6.92 11.85
N THR A 37 2.20 -8.05 12.54
CA THR A 37 1.08 -8.92 12.89
C THR A 37 0.78 -8.72 14.36
N ASP A 38 -0.40 -8.18 14.66
CA ASP A 38 -0.85 -7.97 16.05
C ASP A 38 -2.26 -8.55 16.22
N ILE A 39 -2.73 -8.65 17.46
CA ILE A 39 -4.10 -9.10 17.81
C ILE A 39 -5.18 -8.30 17.06
N HIS A 40 -4.86 -7.07 16.64
CA HIS A 40 -5.79 -6.19 15.93
C HIS A 40 -5.87 -6.42 14.41
N ALA A 41 -4.80 -6.90 13.77
CA ALA A 41 -4.75 -7.03 12.31
C ALA A 41 -3.57 -7.88 11.85
N SER A 42 -3.84 -8.83 10.96
CA SER A 42 -2.84 -9.63 10.28
C SER A 42 -2.01 -8.80 9.28
N ALA A 43 -0.78 -9.23 9.02
CA ALA A 43 0.12 -8.63 8.03
C ALA A 43 -0.53 -8.53 6.64
N GLU A 44 -1.27 -9.56 6.23
CA GLU A 44 -2.00 -9.58 4.95
C GLU A 44 -3.11 -8.52 4.88
N TYR A 45 -3.86 -8.36 5.98
CA TYR A 45 -4.90 -7.33 6.05
C TYR A 45 -4.31 -5.92 5.95
N ARG A 46 -3.17 -5.68 6.58
CA ARG A 46 -2.44 -4.42 6.47
C ARG A 46 -1.94 -4.16 5.05
N ALA A 47 -1.41 -5.18 4.38
CA ALA A 47 -1.03 -5.10 2.97
C ALA A 47 -2.23 -4.71 2.09
N HIS A 48 -3.40 -5.30 2.36
CA HIS A 48 -4.63 -4.97 1.65
C HIS A 48 -5.09 -3.53 1.88
N ILE A 49 -5.08 -3.05 3.13
CA ILE A 49 -5.45 -1.66 3.45
C ILE A 49 -4.52 -0.65 2.77
N ILE A 50 -3.20 -0.91 2.67
CA ILE A 50 -2.28 -0.02 1.94
C ILE A 50 -2.78 0.19 0.51
N LYS A 51 -3.11 -0.90 -0.20
CA LYS A 51 -3.63 -0.85 -1.57
C LYS A 51 -4.93 -0.04 -1.66
N VAL A 52 -5.89 -0.30 -0.77
CA VAL A 52 -7.20 0.38 -0.77
C VAL A 52 -7.06 1.87 -0.44
N MET A 53 -6.28 2.22 0.57
CA MET A 53 -6.08 3.61 0.99
C MET A 53 -5.29 4.41 -0.06
N ALA A 54 -4.25 3.81 -0.65
CA ALA A 54 -3.53 4.44 -1.75
C ALA A 54 -4.47 4.70 -2.94
N LYS A 55 -5.32 3.72 -3.29
CA LYS A 55 -6.30 3.87 -4.37
C LYS A 55 -7.29 5.00 -4.09
N LYS A 56 -7.82 5.07 -2.87
CA LYS A 56 -8.72 6.16 -2.44
C LYS A 56 -8.03 7.51 -2.49
N ALA A 57 -6.78 7.61 -2.04
CA ALA A 57 -6.03 8.86 -2.07
C ALA A 57 -5.86 9.37 -3.51
N VAL A 58 -5.48 8.48 -4.44
CA VAL A 58 -5.30 8.83 -5.86
C VAL A 58 -6.63 9.16 -6.53
N SER A 59 -7.71 8.46 -6.20
CA SER A 59 -9.05 8.75 -6.73
C SER A 59 -9.65 10.05 -6.18
N SER A 60 -9.11 10.60 -5.09
CA SER A 60 -9.59 11.83 -4.45
C SER A 60 -8.78 13.07 -4.85
N CYS A 61 -7.75 12.90 -5.69
CA CYS A 61 -6.97 13.96 -6.31
C CYS A 61 -7.59 14.32 -7.67
#